data_AF-A0A7C5VGZ6-F1
#
_entry.id   AF-A0A7C5VGZ6-F1
#
_cell.length_a   1.000
_cell.length_b   1.000
_cell.length_c   1.000
_cell.angle_alpha   90.00
_cell.angle_beta   90.00
_cell.angle_gamma   90.00
#
_symmetry.space_group_name_H-M   'P 1'
#
loop_
_entity.id
_entity.type
_entity.pdbx_description
1 polymer ?
#
loop_
_entity_poly.entity_id
_entity_poly.type
_entity_poly.pdbx_seq_one_letter_code
_entity_poly.pdbx_strand_id
1 'polypeptide(L)'
;GLDLTGHFSKTLFEVPDPWNFDLVLTVCDQAKEACPAYPAETQKRHVSFPDPTGRPLEEWRRVRDALGRMSLYLVESLKKGEIPSDEALRRIAENA
;
A
#
# COMPACT_ATOMS: atom_id res chain seq x y z
N GLY A 1 -5.79 -2.13 19.30
CA GLY A 1 -4.99 -1.34 18.35
C GLY A 1 -4.08 -2.27 17.57
N LEU A 2 -3.34 -1.75 16.59
CA LEU A 2 -2.26 -2.48 15.90
C LEU A 2 -0.93 -2.01 16.50
N ASP A 3 -0.14 -2.96 17.00
CA ASP A 3 1.21 -2.68 17.49
C ASP A 3 2.22 -2.81 16.34
N LEU A 4 3.05 -1.79 16.15
CA LEU A 4 4.06 -1.72 15.10
C LEU A 4 5.49 -1.73 15.66
N THR A 5 5.71 -1.95 16.97
CA THR A 5 7.04 -1.87 17.60
C THR A 5 8.07 -2.83 16.98
N GLY A 6 7.64 -3.96 16.42
CA GLY A 6 8.53 -4.90 15.69
C GLY A 6 8.80 -4.52 14.22
N HIS A 7 8.15 -3.48 13.70
CA HIS A 7 8.31 -3.04 12.32
C HIS A 7 9.45 -2.02 12.21
N PHE A 8 10.18 -2.06 11.10
CA PHE A 8 11.24 -1.11 10.78
C PHE A 8 11.28 -0.87 9.27
N SER A 9 11.77 0.31 8.88
CA SER A 9 12.01 0.67 7.47
C SER A 9 13.11 -0.20 6.88
N LYS A 10 12.87 -0.72 5.68
CA LYS A 10 13.80 -1.61 4.98
C LYS A 10 13.70 -1.40 3.47
N THR A 11 14.77 -1.72 2.78
CA THR A 11 14.83 -1.78 1.32
C THR A 11 14.28 -3.12 0.81
N LEU A 12 14.00 -3.19 -0.49
CA LEU A 12 13.53 -4.42 -1.13
C LEU A 12 14.50 -5.60 -0.90
N PHE A 13 15.81 -5.36 -0.95
CA PHE A 13 16.84 -6.38 -0.79
C PHE A 13 16.93 -6.99 0.62
N GLU A 14 16.33 -6.34 1.62
CA GLU A 14 16.29 -6.82 3.00
C GLU A 14 15.08 -7.72 3.28
N VAL A 15 14.15 -7.82 2.31
CA VAL A 15 12.99 -8.70 2.42
C VAL A 15 13.35 -10.08 1.89
N PRO A 16 12.96 -11.19 2.56
CA PRO A 16 13.14 -12.53 2.03
C PRO A 16 12.42 -12.71 0.69
N ASP A 17 13.07 -13.41 -0.23
CA ASP A 17 12.56 -13.69 -1.59
C ASP A 17 12.00 -12.44 -2.31
N PRO A 18 12.83 -11.39 -2.47
CA PRO A 18 12.37 -10.07 -2.89
C PRO A 18 11.88 -10.00 -4.34
N TRP A 19 11.94 -11.12 -5.07
CA TRP A 19 11.56 -11.23 -6.47
C TRP A 19 10.29 -12.05 -6.69
N ASN A 20 9.65 -12.53 -5.63
CA ASN A 20 8.54 -13.48 -5.69
C ASN A 20 7.25 -12.94 -5.06
N PHE A 21 6.97 -11.65 -5.25
CA PHE A 21 5.68 -11.07 -4.88
C PHE A 21 4.68 -11.21 -6.04
N ASP A 22 3.52 -11.82 -5.77
CA ASP A 22 2.41 -11.89 -6.74
C ASP A 22 1.81 -10.51 -7.04
N LEU A 23 1.81 -9.64 -6.04
CA LEU A 23 1.24 -8.29 -6.10
C LEU A 23 2.14 -7.29 -5.37
N VAL A 24 2.50 -6.21 -6.07
CA VAL A 24 3.16 -5.03 -5.49
C VAL A 24 2.19 -3.84 -5.51
N LEU A 25 1.91 -3.29 -4.33
CA LEU A 25 1.12 -2.09 -4.14
C LEU A 25 2.01 -0.91 -3.75
N THR A 26 2.02 0.14 -4.57
CA THR A 26 2.72 1.39 -4.26
C THR A 26 1.75 2.41 -3.68
N VAL A 27 2.16 3.09 -2.59
CA VAL A 27 1.27 3.94 -1.77
C VAL A 27 1.56 5.45 -1.86
N CYS A 28 2.60 5.84 -2.58
CA CYS A 28 2.90 7.24 -2.88
C CYS A 28 3.53 7.32 -4.28
N ASP A 29 3.45 8.49 -4.91
CA ASP A 29 3.96 8.69 -6.27
C ASP A 29 5.48 8.48 -6.34
N GLN A 30 6.23 8.89 -5.30
CA GLN A 30 7.67 8.63 -5.21
C GLN A 30 7.98 7.11 -5.22
N ALA A 31 7.17 6.31 -4.51
CA ALA A 31 7.31 4.85 -4.53
C ALA A 31 6.93 4.27 -5.91
N LYS A 32 5.92 4.85 -6.58
CA LYS A 32 5.52 4.46 -7.93
C LYS A 32 6.62 4.73 -8.96
N GLU A 33 7.27 5.88 -8.89
CA GLU A 33 8.38 6.27 -9.75
C GLU A 33 9.62 5.41 -9.53
N ALA A 34 9.85 4.92 -8.31
CA ALA A 34 10.90 3.94 -8.01
C ALA A 34 10.52 2.51 -8.47
N CYS A 35 9.24 2.20 -8.62
CA CYS A 35 8.72 0.86 -8.93
C CYS A 35 8.96 0.32 -10.38
N PRO A 36 9.43 1.07 -11.39
CA PRO A 36 9.96 0.46 -12.61
C PRO A 36 11.16 -0.45 -12.32
N ALA A 37 11.86 -0.26 -11.18
CA ALA A 37 13.01 -1.05 -10.79
C ALA A 37 12.67 -2.44 -10.19
N TYR A 38 11.39 -2.78 -9.97
CA TYR A 38 11.03 -4.14 -9.57
C TYR A 38 11.13 -5.07 -10.80
N PRO A 39 12.17 -5.93 -10.88
CA PRO A 39 12.60 -6.59 -12.11
C PRO A 39 11.87 -7.91 -12.40
N ALA A 40 10.97 -8.34 -11.50
CA ALA A 40 10.23 -9.58 -11.63
C ALA A 40 8.81 -9.36 -12.16
N GLU A 41 8.25 -10.39 -12.79
CA GLU A 41 6.86 -10.43 -13.24
C GLU A 41 5.94 -10.41 -12.01
N THR A 42 5.13 -9.36 -11.90
CA THR A 42 4.22 -9.16 -10.76
C THR A 42 3.06 -8.29 -11.18
N GLN A 43 1.92 -8.46 -10.52
CA GLN A 43 0.82 -7.52 -10.64
C GLN A 43 1.20 -6.24 -9.91
N LYS A 44 1.04 -5.09 -10.56
CA LYS A 44 1.33 -3.78 -9.96
C LYS A 44 0.03 -3.02 -9.74
N ARG A 45 -0.10 -2.44 -8.56
CA ARG A 45 -1.20 -1.51 -8.21
C ARG A 45 -0.65 -0.25 -7.58
N HIS A 46 -1.42 0.82 -7.69
CA HIS A 46 -1.02 2.10 -7.16
C HIS A 46 -2.19 2.91 -6.60
N VAL A 47 -2.03 3.39 -5.37
CA VAL A 47 -2.93 4.34 -4.71
C VAL A 47 -2.08 5.36 -3.95
N SER A 48 -2.11 6.63 -4.34
CA SER A 48 -1.34 7.67 -3.67
C SER A 48 -2.06 8.13 -2.38
N PHE A 49 -1.34 8.17 -1.27
CA PHE A 49 -1.79 8.75 0.00
C PHE A 49 -0.90 9.95 0.35
N PRO A 50 -1.47 11.03 0.94
CA PRO A 50 -0.65 12.15 1.39
C PRO A 50 0.26 11.73 2.55
N ASP A 51 1.53 12.14 2.50
CA ASP A 51 2.47 11.90 3.60
C ASP A 51 2.10 12.77 4.82
N PRO A 52 1.74 12.17 5.97
CA PRO A 52 1.35 12.91 7.17
C PRO A 52 2.56 13.40 7.98
N THR A 53 3.80 13.16 7.54
CA THR A 53 5.00 13.61 8.24
C THR A 53 4.98 15.14 8.45
N GLY A 54 5.21 15.57 9.69
CA GLY A 54 5.15 16.98 10.08
C GLY A 54 3.74 17.58 10.13
N ARG A 55 2.68 16.79 9.93
CA ARG A 55 1.28 17.22 10.04
C ARG A 55 0.68 16.89 11.41
N PRO A 56 -0.45 17.54 11.80
CA PRO A 56 -1.16 17.23 13.04
C PRO A 56 -1.64 15.78 13.10
N LEU A 57 -1.90 15.28 14.32
CA LEU A 57 -2.38 13.91 14.57
C LEU A 57 -3.65 13.54 13.79
N GLU A 58 -4.53 14.50 13.52
CA GLU A 58 -5.74 14.23 12.74
C GLU A 58 -5.44 13.87 11.29
N GLU A 59 -4.37 14.42 10.70
CA GLU A 59 -3.94 14.02 9.35
C GLU A 59 -3.40 12.58 9.35
N TRP A 60 -2.62 12.22 10.37
CA TRP A 60 -2.17 10.85 10.58
C TRP A 60 -3.34 9.87 10.67
N ARG A 61 -4.38 10.22 11.45
CA ARG A 61 -5.58 9.39 11.59
C ARG A 61 -6.34 9.28 10.28
N ARG A 62 -6.50 10.39 9.54
CA ARG A 62 -7.13 10.39 8.22
C ARG A 62 -6.45 9.44 7.24
N VAL A 63 -5.12 9.52 7.15
CA VAL A 63 -4.31 8.64 6.27
C VAL A 63 -4.39 7.19 6.73
N ARG A 64 -4.24 6.92 8.03
CA ARG A 64 -4.39 5.58 8.62
C ARG A 64 -5.75 4.97 8.29
N ASP A 65 -6.83 5.72 8.43
CA ASP A 65 -8.18 5.22 8.22
C ASP A 65 -8.44 4.94 6.72
N ALA A 66 -7.92 5.78 5.83
CA ALA A 66 -7.94 5.55 4.38
C ALA A 66 -7.15 4.29 3.97
N LEU A 67 -5.94 4.12 4.51
CA LEU A 67 -5.15 2.90 4.33
C LEU A 67 -5.91 1.68 4.84
N GLY A 68 -6.49 1.76 6.04
CA GLY A 68 -7.26 0.67 6.64
C GLY A 68 -8.43 0.21 5.76
N ARG A 69 -9.24 1.14 5.23
CA ARG A 69 -10.35 0.81 4.32
C ARG A 69 -9.87 0.12 3.05
N MET A 70 -8.86 0.71 2.39
CA MET A 70 -8.30 0.17 1.15
C MET A 70 -7.68 -1.21 1.37
N SER A 71 -6.88 -1.39 2.43
CA SER A 71 -6.25 -2.67 2.76
C SER A 71 -7.29 -3.76 3.06
N LEU A 72 -8.36 -3.44 3.80
CA LEU A 72 -9.45 -4.40 4.05
C LEU A 72 -10.12 -4.83 2.75
N TYR A 73 -10.47 -3.88 1.88
CA TYR A 73 -11.07 -4.20 0.59
C TYR A 73 -10.15 -5.03 -0.29
N LEU A 74 -8.85 -4.67 -0.36
CA LEU A 74 -7.86 -5.44 -1.10
C LEU A 74 -7.78 -6.88 -0.60
N VAL A 75 -7.65 -7.10 0.72
CA VAL A 75 -7.56 -8.44 1.30
C VAL A 75 -8.82 -9.26 1.01
N GLU A 76 -10.01 -8.67 1.11
CA GLU A 76 -11.27 -9.36 0.82
C GLU A 76 -11.44 -9.70 -0.67
N SER A 77 -10.96 -8.86 -1.59
CA SER A 77 -10.91 -9.17 -3.02
C SER A 77 -9.91 -10.30 -3.31
N LEU A 78 -8.71 -10.25 -2.73
CA LEU A 78 -7.69 -11.27 -2.93
C LEU A 78 -8.15 -12.65 -2.43
N LYS A 79 -8.88 -12.72 -1.32
CA LYS A 79 -9.51 -13.96 -0.83
C LYS A 79 -10.50 -14.58 -1.84
N LYS A 80 -11.05 -13.79 -2.76
CA LYS A 80 -11.95 -14.24 -3.82
C LYS A 80 -11.22 -14.55 -5.14
N GLY A 81 -9.89 -14.42 -5.17
CA GLY A 81 -9.09 -14.57 -6.38
C GLY A 81 -9.16 -13.35 -7.32
N GLU A 82 -9.61 -12.20 -6.81
CA GLU A 82 -9.75 -10.97 -7.59
C GLU A 82 -8.67 -9.95 -7.20
N ILE A 83 -8.02 -9.37 -8.20
CA ILE A 83 -7.08 -8.25 -7.97
C ILE A 83 -7.77 -6.95 -8.42
N PRO A 84 -8.25 -6.12 -7.47
CA PRO A 84 -9.02 -4.92 -7.78
C PRO A 84 -8.17 -3.91 -8.57
N SER A 85 -8.83 -3.07 -9.38
CA SER A 85 -8.15 -2.01 -10.13
C SER A 85 -7.67 -0.86 -9.22
N ASP A 86 -6.71 -0.07 -9.71
CA ASP A 86 -6.24 1.15 -9.02
C ASP A 86 -7.40 2.11 -8.71
N GLU A 87 -8.36 2.24 -9.64
CA GLU A 87 -9.55 3.07 -9.46
C GLU A 87 -10.47 2.54 -8.35
N ALA A 88 -10.71 1.23 -8.31
CA ALA A 88 -11.53 0.62 -7.27
C ALA A 88 -10.88 0.80 -5.88
N LEU A 89 -9.57 0.58 -5.78
CA LEU A 89 -8.81 0.76 -4.54
C LEU A 89 -8.82 2.23 -4.08
N ARG A 90 -8.60 3.18 -5.00
CA ARG A 90 -8.62 4.61 -4.71
C ARG A 90 -9.99 5.07 -4.23
N ARG A 91 -11.06 4.66 -4.90
CA ARG A 91 -12.43 4.99 -4.51
C ARG A 91 -12.72 4.54 -3.07
N ILE A 92 -12.27 3.34 -2.69
CA ILE A 92 -12.45 2.85 -1.31
C ILE A 92 -11.61 3.65 -0.30
N ALA A 93 -10.39 4.05 -0.67
CA ALA A 93 -9.56 4.90 0.17
C ALA A 93 -10.20 6.28 0.42
N GLU A 94 -10.79 6.88 -0.61
CA GLU A 94 -11.35 8.25 -0.58
C GLU A 94 -12.74 8.33 0.04
N ASN A 95 -13.51 7.24 0.04
CA ASN A 95 -14.82 7.17 0.68
C ASN A 95 -14.70 7.27 2.21
N ALA A 96 -14.78 8.49 2.72
CA ALA A 96 -15.01 8.84 4.13
C ALA A 96 -16.12 9.90 4.23
#